data_AF-A0A0V0GLN9-F1
#
_entry.id   AF-A0A0V0GLN9-F1
#
_cell.length_a   1.000
_cell.length_b   1.000
_cell.length_c   1.000
_cell.angle_alpha   90.00
_cell.angle_beta   90.00
_cell.angle_gamma   90.00
#
_symmetry.space_group_name_H-M   'P 1'
#
loop_
_entity.id
_entity.type
_entity.pdbx_description
1 polymer ?
#
loop_
_entity_poly.entity_id
_entity_poly.type
_entity_poly.pdbx_seq_one_letter_code
_entity_poly.pdbx_strand_id
1 'polypeptide(L)'
;VSQPIITCISDLAFKFAEQLSKDLELFAQHAGRKSVNMEDVILSAHRNDHLAASLRSFCNDLKTKEPNLERKRKKNPRREGRVAPDLLRTPDT
;
A
#
# COMPACT_ATOMS: atom_id res chain seq x y z
N VAL A 1 -21.16 17.88 24.52
CA VAL A 1 -21.54 16.48 24.20
C VAL A 1 -21.54 15.70 25.51
N SER A 2 -22.58 14.92 25.81
CA SER A 2 -22.67 14.21 27.09
C SER A 2 -21.81 12.93 27.09
N GLN A 3 -21.40 12.49 28.28
CA GLN A 3 -20.57 11.28 28.44
C GLN A 3 -21.18 10.04 27.77
N PRO A 4 -22.49 9.74 27.91
CA PRO A 4 -23.10 8.58 27.24
C PRO A 4 -22.98 8.65 25.71
N ILE A 5 -23.13 9.83 25.12
CA ILE A 5 -22.99 10.01 23.65
C ILE A 5 -21.56 9.67 23.22
N ILE A 6 -20.56 10.13 23.96
CA ILE A 6 -19.15 9.85 23.67
C ILE A 6 -18.87 8.34 23.75
N THR A 7 -19.36 7.67 24.79
CA THR A 7 -19.24 6.20 24.93
C THR A 7 -19.89 5.48 23.75
N CYS A 8 -21.12 5.84 23.39
CA CYS A 8 -21.82 5.22 22.27
C CYS A 8 -21.09 5.42 20.93
N ILE A 9 -20.57 6.63 20.65
CA ILE A 9 -19.80 6.89 19.43
C ILE A 9 -18.50 6.08 19.42
N SER A 10 -17.84 5.94 20.58
CA SER A 10 -16.60 5.18 20.70
C SER A 10 -16.82 3.70 20.43
N ASP A 11 -17.88 3.11 21.02
CA ASP A 11 -18.28 1.72 20.78
C ASP A 11 -18.64 1.48 19.31
N LEU A 12 -19.35 2.44 18.70
CA LEU A 12 -19.72 2.36 17.28
C LEU A 12 -18.48 2.43 16.38
N ALA A 13 -17.55 3.35 16.64
CA ALA A 13 -16.31 3.48 15.88
C ALA A 13 -15.45 2.22 16.00
N PHE A 14 -15.38 1.61 17.19
CA PHE A 14 -14.64 0.36 17.41
C PHE A 14 -15.23 -0.80 16.60
N LYS A 15 -16.56 -1.00 16.66
CA LYS A 15 -17.26 -2.02 15.86
C LYS A 15 -17.13 -1.76 14.35
N PHE A 16 -17.19 -0.50 13.95
CA PHE A 16 -17.01 -0.12 12.55
C PHE A 16 -15.60 -0.43 12.04
N ALA A 17 -14.56 -0.18 12.85
CA ALA A 17 -13.18 -0.49 12.48
C ALA A 17 -12.98 -2.00 12.22
N GLU A 18 -13.64 -2.86 13.00
CA GLU A 18 -13.61 -4.31 12.76
C GLU A 18 -14.16 -4.66 11.36
N GLN A 19 -15.35 -4.17 11.02
CA GLN A 19 -15.95 -4.45 9.71
C GLN A 19 -15.10 -3.84 8.58
N LEU A 20 -14.67 -2.59 8.74
CA LEU A 20 -13.84 -1.91 7.76
C LEU A 20 -12.55 -2.68 7.47
N SER A 21 -11.91 -3.26 8.49
CA SER A 21 -10.68 -4.04 8.30
C SER A 21 -10.89 -5.29 7.43
N LYS A 22 -12.01 -6.00 7.61
CA LYS A 22 -12.39 -7.17 6.81
C LYS A 22 -12.66 -6.76 5.36
N ASP A 23 -13.37 -5.65 5.17
CA ASP A 23 -13.68 -5.15 3.83
C ASP A 23 -12.39 -4.76 3.08
N LEU A 24 -11.46 -4.06 3.74
CA LEU A 24 -10.17 -3.67 3.16
C LEU A 24 -9.31 -4.88 2.79
N GLU A 25 -9.29 -5.91 3.64
CA GLU A 25 -8.60 -7.16 3.34
C GLU A 25 -9.19 -7.83 2.09
N LEU A 26 -10.52 -7.92 2.00
CA LEU A 26 -11.21 -8.50 0.86
C LEU A 26 -10.96 -7.71 -0.43
N PHE A 27 -10.91 -6.37 -0.37
CA PHE A 27 -10.60 -5.54 -1.54
C PHE A 27 -9.17 -5.76 -2.04
N ALA A 28 -8.20 -5.83 -1.12
CA ALA A 28 -6.82 -6.13 -1.48
C ALA A 28 -6.69 -7.54 -2.09
N GLN A 29 -7.32 -8.54 -1.47
CA GLN A 29 -7.34 -9.92 -1.96
C GLN A 29 -8.02 -10.04 -3.33
N HIS A 30 -9.13 -9.34 -3.56
CA HIS A 30 -9.83 -9.30 -4.84
C HIS A 30 -8.92 -8.77 -5.96
N ALA A 31 -8.04 -7.82 -5.65
CA ALA A 31 -7.03 -7.31 -6.57
C ALA A 31 -5.72 -8.14 -6.60
N GLY A 32 -5.70 -9.32 -5.98
CA GLY A 32 -4.52 -10.21 -5.93
C GLY A 32 -3.37 -9.69 -5.06
N ARG A 33 -3.62 -8.73 -4.18
CA ARG A 33 -2.62 -8.08 -3.31
C ARG A 33 -2.70 -8.62 -1.88
N LYS A 34 -1.55 -8.61 -1.20
CA LYS A 34 -1.44 -8.94 0.25
C LYS A 34 -1.36 -7.69 1.14
N SER A 35 -1.35 -6.52 0.54
CA SER A 35 -1.22 -5.23 1.22
C SER A 35 -2.28 -4.26 0.69
N VAL A 36 -2.95 -3.61 1.65
CA VAL A 36 -3.97 -2.60 1.41
C VAL A 36 -3.33 -1.33 0.87
N ASN A 37 -3.94 -0.71 -0.14
CA ASN A 37 -3.52 0.57 -0.70
C ASN A 37 -4.67 1.59 -0.65
N MET A 38 -4.44 2.78 -1.22
CA MET A 38 -5.43 3.86 -1.17
C MET A 38 -6.71 3.55 -1.96
N GLU A 39 -6.64 2.72 -3.02
CA GLU A 39 -7.82 2.36 -3.81
C GLU A 39 -8.80 1.53 -2.98
N ASP A 40 -8.31 0.65 -2.11
CA ASP A 40 -9.14 -0.13 -1.19
C ASP A 40 -9.87 0.79 -0.19
N VAL A 41 -9.16 1.79 0.33
CA VAL A 41 -9.73 2.80 1.25
C VAL A 41 -10.79 3.63 0.56
N ILE A 42 -10.55 4.08 -0.67
CA ILE A 42 -11.52 4.83 -1.47
C ILE A 42 -12.74 3.94 -1.78
N LEU A 43 -12.54 2.67 -2.12
CA LEU A 43 -13.61 1.72 -2.40
C LEU A 43 -14.51 1.46 -1.17
N SER A 44 -13.95 1.48 0.04
CA SER A 44 -14.75 1.36 1.28
C SER A 44 -15.83 2.46 1.41
N ALA A 45 -15.60 3.63 0.80
CA ALA A 45 -16.53 4.76 0.80
C ALA A 45 -17.53 4.75 -0.37
N HIS A 46 -17.64 3.66 -1.16
CA HIS A 46 -18.49 3.61 -2.36
C HIS A 46 -19.98 3.91 -2.15
N ARG A 47 -20.48 3.80 -0.92
CA ARG A 47 -21.88 4.14 -0.57
C ARG A 47 -22.12 5.64 -0.41
N ASN A 48 -21.07 6.45 -0.43
CA ASN A 48 -21.13 7.89 -0.26
C ASN A 48 -20.16 8.56 -1.25
N ASP A 49 -20.71 9.03 -2.37
CA ASP A 49 -19.94 9.63 -3.46
C ASP A 49 -19.14 10.85 -3.03
N HIS A 50 -19.69 11.69 -2.15
CA HIS A 50 -19.00 12.87 -1.62
C HIS A 50 -17.79 12.48 -0.76
N LEU A 51 -17.94 11.44 0.08
CA LEU A 51 -16.84 10.92 0.88
C LEU A 51 -15.76 10.28 0.00
N ALA A 52 -16.15 9.46 -0.98
CA ALA A 52 -15.21 8.86 -1.92
C ALA A 52 -14.45 9.92 -2.74
N ALA A 53 -15.12 10.99 -3.19
CA ALA A 53 -14.48 12.12 -3.86
C ALA A 53 -13.50 12.86 -2.93
N SER A 54 -13.86 13.08 -1.68
CA SER A 54 -13.00 13.72 -0.68
C SER A 54 -11.73 12.90 -0.41
N LEU A 55 -11.86 11.58 -0.27
CA LEU A 55 -10.73 10.66 -0.10
C LEU A 55 -9.80 10.64 -1.32
N ARG A 56 -10.36 10.69 -2.54
CA ARG A 56 -9.56 10.82 -3.78
C ARG A 56 -8.76 12.12 -3.82
N SER A 57 -9.39 13.25 -3.46
CA SER A 57 -8.69 14.53 -3.36
C SER A 57 -7.53 14.45 -2.36
N PHE A 58 -7.80 13.91 -1.17
CA PHE A 58 -6.79 13.74 -0.13
C PHE A 58 -5.63 12.84 -0.58
N CYS A 59 -5.91 11.75 -1.29
CA CYS A 59 -4.89 10.88 -1.89
C CYS A 59 -3.93 11.65 -2.82
N ASN A 60 -4.48 12.51 -3.67
CA ASN A 60 -3.68 13.30 -4.60
C ASN A 60 -2.78 14.29 -3.85
N ASP A 61 -3.31 14.95 -2.82
CA ASP A 61 -2.55 15.87 -1.98
C ASP A 61 -1.37 15.19 -1.28
N LEU A 62 -1.55 13.95 -0.80
CA LEU A 62 -0.47 13.17 -0.19
C LEU A 62 0.64 12.85 -1.20
N LYS A 63 0.28 12.47 -2.44
CA LYS A 63 1.26 12.20 -3.51
C LYS A 63 2.07 13.45 -3.88
N THR A 64 1.45 14.63 -3.87
CA THR A 64 2.14 15.91 -4.12
C THR A 64 3.08 16.29 -2.97
N LYS A 65 2.75 15.88 -1.73
CA LYS A 65 3.54 16.15 -0.52
C LYS A 65 4.62 15.11 -0.20
N GLU A 66 4.74 14.04 -0.99
CA GLU A 66 5.82 13.03 -0.90
C GLU A 66 6.98 13.26 -1.92
N PRO A 67 7.72 14.40 -1.94
CA PRO A 67 8.72 14.60 -2.97
C PRO A 67 10.09 13.92 -2.72
N ASN A 68 10.34 13.17 -1.62
CA ASN A 68 11.75 12.84 -1.30
C ASN A 68 12.06 11.63 -0.38
N LEU A 69 11.58 10.42 -0.69
CA LEU A 69 12.21 9.20 -0.13
C LEU A 69 12.93 8.35 -1.20
N GLU A 70 12.49 8.41 -2.46
CA GLU A 70 13.06 7.59 -3.55
C GLU A 70 14.40 8.10 -4.12
N ARG A 71 14.81 9.36 -3.85
CA ARG A 71 16.03 9.93 -4.45
C ARG A 71 17.34 9.46 -3.81
N LYS A 72 17.32 8.71 -2.69
CA LYS A 72 18.53 8.20 -2.03
C LYS A 72 18.94 6.77 -2.41
N ARG A 73 18.20 6.06 -3.28
CA ARG A 73 18.49 4.65 -3.60
C ARG A 73 18.95 4.36 -5.03
N LYS A 74 19.58 5.33 -5.70
CA LYS A 74 20.32 5.07 -6.97
C LYS A 74 21.52 5.99 -7.14
N LYS A 75 22.66 5.60 -6.56
CA LYS A 75 24.00 5.81 -7.15
C LYS A 75 24.99 4.83 -6.53
N ASN A 76 25.10 3.65 -7.13
CA ASN A 76 26.40 2.99 -7.20
C ASN A 76 26.59 2.52 -8.65
N PRO A 77 27.63 2.99 -9.37
CA PRO A 77 27.83 2.68 -10.77
C PRO A 77 28.39 1.26 -10.94
N ARG A 78 27.96 0.61 -12.02
CA ARG A 78 28.40 -0.70 -12.50
C ARG A 78 29.94 -0.77 -12.59
N ARG A 79 30.52 -1.88 -12.13
CA ARG A 79 31.78 -2.40 -12.68
C ARG A 79 31.49 -3.75 -13.31
N GLU A 80 31.43 -3.75 -14.63
CA GLU A 80 31.41 -4.93 -15.50
C GLU A 80 32.87 -5.32 -15.76
N GLY A 81 33.24 -6.54 -15.36
CA GLY A 81 34.60 -7.07 -15.47
C GLY A 81 34.57 -8.47 -16.05
N ARG A 82 34.59 -8.53 -17.40
CA ARG A 82 35.06 -9.59 -18.30
C ARG A 82 34.85 -11.06 -17.89
N VAL A 83 33.94 -11.70 -18.63
CA VAL A 83 33.92 -13.15 -18.89
C VAL A 83 35.12 -13.49 -19.77
N ALA A 84 35.91 -14.49 -19.37
CA ALA A 84 36.89 -15.15 -20.23
C ALA A 84 36.33 -16.53 -20.65
N PRO A 85 36.25 -16.87 -21.94
CA PRO A 85 36.01 -18.22 -22.42
C PRO A 85 37.33 -18.88 -22.88
N ASP A 86 37.60 -20.12 -22.47
CA ASP A 86 38.24 -21.22 -23.23
C ASP A 86 38.62 -22.35 -22.24
N LEU A 87 37.98 -23.52 -22.29
CA LEU A 87 38.26 -24.69 -23.14
C LEU A 87 39.53 -25.48 -22.75
N LEU A 88 39.29 -26.68 -22.23
CA LEU A 88 40.05 -27.97 -22.23
C LEU A 88 40.00 -28.58 -20.81
N ARG A 89 39.85 -29.87 -20.54
CA ARG A 89 39.54 -31.13 -21.24
C ARG A 89 39.54 -32.17 -20.10
N THR A 90 38.68 -33.19 -20.18
CA THR A 90 38.55 -34.31 -19.21
C THR A 90 39.86 -35.16 -19.13
N PRO A 91 40.07 -36.10 -18.17
CA PRO A 91 39.28 -37.33 -18.02
C PRO A 91 38.97 -37.80 -16.58
N ASP A 92 38.06 -38.77 -16.52
CA ASP A 92 37.67 -39.63 -15.39
C ASP A 92 38.85 -40.34 -14.69
N THR A 93 38.72 -40.56 -13.38
CA THR A 93 39.03 -41.85 -12.72
C THR A 93 38.22 -41.96 -11.43
#